data_AF-A0A4Y2INL2-F1
#
_entry.id   AF-A0A4Y2INL2-F1
#
_cell.length_a   1.000
_cell.length_b   1.000
_cell.length_c   1.000
_cell.angle_alpha   90.00
_cell.angle_beta   90.00
_cell.angle_gamma   90.00
#
_symmetry.space_group_name_H-M   'P 1'
#
loop_
_entity.id
_entity.type
_entity.pdbx_description
1 polymer ?
#
loop_
_entity_poly.entity_id
_entity_poly.type
_entity_poly.pdbx_seq_one_letter_code
_entity_poly.pdbx_strand_id
1 'polypeptide(L)'
;MPLVGRDGLGVMDQSLGHPDLPIYRDSITFLWGHLKSHVYATPVDSDDDLVARMSVAAARVREISGIFESVRQSLHRGCQACITVGGRNFEQLL
;
A
#
# COMPACT_ATOMS: atom_id res chain seq x y z
N MET A 1 36.66 -23.28 -11.89
CA MET A 1 35.49 -23.37 -12.79
C MET A 1 35.38 -24.79 -13.32
N PRO A 2 34.19 -25.37 -13.53
CA PRO A 2 32.87 -24.98 -13.01
C PRO A 2 32.08 -26.16 -12.38
N LEU A 3 31.18 -25.81 -11.45
CA LEU A 3 29.96 -26.54 -11.11
C LEU A 3 28.81 -25.55 -11.33
N VAL A 4 27.89 -25.86 -12.24
CA VAL A 4 26.64 -25.10 -12.41
C VAL A 4 25.50 -26.07 -12.67
N GLY A 5 24.52 -26.02 -11.77
CA GLY A 5 23.29 -26.81 -11.75
C GLY A 5 22.45 -26.28 -10.59
N ARG A 6 21.99 -25.03 -10.73
CA ARG A 6 21.06 -24.34 -9.82
C ARG A 6 19.85 -23.93 -10.64
N ASP A 7 18.85 -24.78 -10.68
CA ASP A 7 17.47 -24.47 -11.03
C ASP A 7 16.64 -24.41 -9.73
N GLY A 8 17.06 -23.52 -8.83
CA GLY A 8 16.30 -23.14 -7.64
C GLY A 8 15.68 -21.76 -7.87
N LEU A 9 14.39 -21.76 -8.22
CA LEU A 9 13.44 -20.66 -8.09
C LEU A 9 14.00 -19.27 -8.42
N GLY A 10 14.43 -19.09 -9.67
CA GLY A 10 14.82 -17.82 -10.25
C GLY A 10 13.70 -17.20 -11.08
N VAL A 11 12.47 -17.18 -10.57
CA VAL A 11 11.45 -16.26 -11.08
C VAL A 11 11.21 -15.28 -9.95
N MET A 12 11.94 -14.16 -9.99
CA MET A 12 11.37 -12.93 -9.46
C MET A 12 10.11 -12.73 -10.28
N ASP A 13 8.98 -13.13 -9.70
CA ASP A 13 7.67 -12.91 -10.27
C ASP A 13 7.60 -11.41 -10.60
N GLN A 14 7.67 -11.09 -11.89
CA GLN A 14 7.76 -9.73 -12.39
C GLN A 14 6.54 -8.89 -11.96
N SER A 15 5.53 -9.54 -11.37
CA SER A 15 4.37 -8.94 -10.73
C SER A 15 4.71 -8.14 -9.46
N LEU A 16 5.78 -8.47 -8.71
CA LEU A 16 6.08 -7.81 -7.44
C LEU A 16 6.59 -6.36 -7.59
N GLY A 17 6.98 -5.96 -8.80
CA GLY A 17 7.49 -4.61 -9.13
C GLY A 17 6.52 -3.74 -9.92
N HIS A 18 5.31 -4.23 -10.22
CA HIS A 18 4.36 -3.47 -11.03
C HIS A 18 3.44 -2.60 -10.14
N PRO A 19 3.36 -1.28 -10.35
CA PRO A 19 2.55 -0.37 -9.53
C PRO A 19 1.04 -0.65 -9.58
N ASP A 20 0.58 -1.53 -10.48
CA ASP A 20 -0.82 -1.97 -10.57
C ASP A 20 -1.17 -3.22 -9.75
N LEU A 21 -0.31 -3.64 -8.81
CA LEU A 21 -0.66 -4.76 -7.94
C LEU A 21 -1.82 -4.36 -7.01
N PRO A 22 -3.00 -5.02 -7.08
CA PRO A 22 -4.19 -4.63 -6.32
C PRO A 22 -3.95 -4.61 -4.80
N ILE A 23 -2.94 -5.36 -4.33
CA ILE A 23 -2.53 -5.44 -2.92
C ILE A 23 -2.16 -4.07 -2.32
N TYR A 24 -1.53 -3.19 -3.12
CA TYR A 24 -1.08 -1.88 -2.65
C TYR A 24 -2.13 -0.78 -2.83
N ARG A 25 -3.11 -1.01 -3.71
CA ARG A 25 -4.19 -0.06 -4.01
C ARG A 25 -5.06 0.20 -2.79
N ASP A 26 -5.46 -0.84 -2.07
CA ASP A 26 -6.37 -0.71 -0.93
C ASP A 26 -5.72 0.02 0.24
N SER A 27 -4.47 -0.31 0.55
CA SER A 27 -3.72 0.33 1.63
C SER A 27 -3.42 1.80 1.36
N ILE A 28 -3.04 2.15 0.13
CA ILE A 28 -2.84 3.55 -0.28
C ILE A 28 -4.16 4.31 -0.24
N THR A 29 -5.24 3.73 -0.74
CA THR A 29 -6.56 4.39 -0.78
C THR A 29 -7.08 4.67 0.62
N PHE A 30 -6.91 3.73 1.55
CA PHE A 30 -7.29 3.89 2.95
C PHE A 30 -6.52 5.04 3.64
N LEU A 31 -5.18 5.04 3.54
CA LEU A 31 -4.36 6.08 4.16
C LEU A 31 -4.61 7.46 3.54
N TRP A 32 -4.77 7.50 2.22
CA TRP A 32 -5.09 8.73 1.50
C TRP A 32 -6.48 9.27 1.85
N GLY A 33 -7.47 8.39 2.05
CA GLY A 33 -8.80 8.78 2.56
C GLY A 33 -8.72 9.47 3.92
N HIS A 34 -7.95 8.91 4.85
CA HIS A 34 -7.69 9.54 6.15
C HIS A 34 -6.99 10.89 6.00
N LEU A 35 -5.95 10.98 5.16
CA LEU A 35 -5.20 12.22 4.96
C LEU A 35 -6.09 13.32 4.36
N LYS A 36 -6.92 13.01 3.35
CA LYS A 36 -7.87 13.95 2.76
C LYS A 36 -8.88 14.48 3.78
N SER A 37 -9.38 13.62 4.66
CA SER A 37 -10.35 14.04 5.69
C SER A 37 -9.79 15.14 6.60
N HIS A 38 -8.46 15.18 6.78
CA HIS A 38 -7.79 16.19 7.59
C HIS A 38 -7.37 17.41 6.78
N VAL A 39 -6.85 17.21 5.56
CA VAL A 39 -6.38 18.30 4.69
C VAL A 39 -7.54 19.17 4.21
N TYR A 40 -8.66 18.56 3.82
CA TYR A 40 -9.83 19.23 3.25
C TYR A 40 -10.97 19.42 4.26
N ALA A 41 -10.68 19.30 5.56
CA ALA A 41 -11.65 19.61 6.61
C ALA A 41 -12.11 21.09 6.57
N THR A 42 -11.25 21.96 6.04
CA THR A 42 -11.53 23.38 5.80
C THR A 42 -11.10 23.75 4.36
N PRO A 43 -11.68 24.82 3.76
CA PRO A 43 -11.23 25.32 2.47
C PRO A 43 -9.73 25.62 2.49
N VAL A 44 -9.02 25.23 1.43
CA VAL A 44 -7.58 25.46 1.27
C VAL A 44 -7.39 26.77 0.53
N ASP A 45 -6.57 27.66 1.07
CA ASP A 45 -6.46 29.04 0.59
C ASP A 45 -5.28 29.24 -0.38
N SER A 46 -4.25 28.39 -0.31
CA SER A 46 -3.07 28.42 -1.18
C SER A 46 -2.32 27.09 -1.21
N ASP A 47 -1.36 26.95 -2.13
CA ASP A 47 -0.50 25.76 -2.21
C ASP A 47 0.40 25.61 -0.97
N ASP A 48 0.92 26.70 -0.42
CA ASP A 48 1.70 26.67 0.83
C ASP A 48 0.86 26.18 2.02
N ASP A 49 -0.38 26.64 2.11
CA ASP A 49 -1.35 26.21 3.11
C ASP A 49 -1.68 24.71 2.92
N LEU A 50 -1.83 24.24 1.67
CA LEU A 50 -2.00 22.82 1.37
C LEU A 50 -0.84 21.97 1.88
N VAL A 51 0.41 22.38 1.61
CA VAL A 51 1.62 21.66 2.02
C VAL A 51 1.75 21.63 3.55
N ALA A 52 1.46 22.75 4.22
CA ALA A 52 1.44 22.82 5.67
C ALA A 52 0.38 21.88 6.27
N ARG A 53 -0.83 21.89 5.72
CA ARG A 53 -1.92 20.99 6.14
C ARG A 53 -1.60 19.53 5.88
N MET A 54 -0.99 19.20 4.75
CA MET A 54 -0.54 17.82 4.48
C MET A 54 0.45 17.34 5.52
N SER A 55 1.41 18.19 5.91
CA SER A 55 2.40 17.85 6.95
C SER A 55 1.75 17.60 8.31
N VAL A 56 0.83 18.49 8.72
CA VAL A 56 0.08 18.36 9.99
C VAL A 56 -0.84 17.13 9.95
N ALA A 57 -1.54 16.92 8.85
CA ALA A 57 -2.43 15.77 8.67
C ALA A 57 -1.65 14.46 8.71
N ALA A 58 -0.48 14.40 8.09
CA ALA A 58 0.39 13.21 8.15
C ALA A 58 0.87 12.95 9.59
N ALA A 59 1.24 13.97 10.34
CA ALA A 59 1.59 13.82 11.76
C ALA A 59 0.42 13.26 12.58
N ARG A 60 -0.79 13.80 12.42
CA ARG A 60 -2.00 13.32 13.12
C ARG A 60 -2.36 11.88 12.75
N VAL A 61 -2.33 11.57 11.46
CA VAL A 61 -2.59 10.21 10.96
C VAL A 61 -1.58 9.23 11.56
N ARG A 62 -0.31 9.62 11.72
CA ARG A 62 0.71 8.78 12.37
C ARG A 62 0.45 8.51 13.85
N GLU A 63 -0.26 9.39 14.53
CA GLU A 63 -0.65 9.23 15.94
C GLU A 63 -1.87 8.31 16.12
N ILE A 64 -2.63 8.03 15.05
CA ILE A 64 -3.75 7.08 15.09
C ILE A 64 -3.20 5.68 15.37
N SER A 65 -3.42 5.22 16.60
CA SER A 65 -3.01 3.87 17.01
C SER A 65 -3.60 2.82 16.07
N GLY A 66 -2.75 1.90 15.61
CA GLY A 66 -3.17 0.78 14.78
C GLY A 66 -3.44 1.10 13.30
N ILE A 67 -3.27 2.35 12.83
CA ILE A 67 -3.50 2.66 11.41
C ILE A 67 -2.51 1.95 10.48
N PHE A 68 -1.23 1.95 10.85
CA PHE A 68 -0.19 1.22 10.13
C PHE A 68 -0.26 -0.28 10.33
N GLU A 69 -0.81 -0.74 11.46
CA GLU A 69 -1.11 -2.16 11.67
C GLU A 69 -2.22 -2.61 10.72
N SER A 70 -3.30 -1.84 10.60
CA SER A 70 -4.41 -2.11 9.68
C SER A 70 -3.93 -2.19 8.22
N VAL A 71 -3.08 -1.23 7.81
CA VAL A 71 -2.45 -1.24 6.48
C VAL A 71 -1.59 -2.50 6.27
N ARG A 72 -0.74 -2.86 7.24
CA ARG A 72 0.09 -4.07 7.17
C ARG A 72 -0.75 -5.34 7.08
N GLN A 73 -1.85 -5.41 7.81
CA GLN A 73 -2.76 -6.55 7.79
C GLN A 73 -3.50 -6.66 6.45
N SER A 74 -3.97 -5.55 5.86
CA SER A 74 -4.57 -5.59 4.52
C SER A 74 -3.57 -6.03 3.47
N LEU A 75 -2.33 -5.52 3.53
CA LEU A 75 -1.27 -5.97 2.63
C LEU A 75 -1.00 -7.47 2.81
N HIS A 76 -0.92 -7.94 4.05
CA HIS A 76 -0.73 -9.36 4.35
C HIS A 76 -1.87 -10.23 3.80
N ARG A 77 -3.12 -9.82 4.01
CA ARG A 77 -4.31 -10.50 3.46
C ARG A 77 -4.26 -10.56 1.92
N GLY A 78 -3.92 -9.46 1.25
CA GLY A 78 -3.80 -9.45 -0.20
C GLY A 78 -2.66 -10.34 -0.71
N CYS A 79 -1.52 -10.37 -0.03
CA CYS A 79 -0.44 -11.32 -0.35
C CYS A 79 -0.89 -12.77 -0.20
N GLN A 80 -1.58 -13.10 0.89
CA GLN A 80 -2.13 -14.45 1.11
C GLN A 80 -3.16 -14.83 0.05
N ALA A 81 -4.05 -13.92 -0.33
CA ALA A 81 -5.04 -14.14 -1.37
C ALA A 81 -4.36 -14.39 -2.73
N CYS A 82 -3.37 -13.56 -3.09
CA CYS A 82 -2.55 -13.71 -4.29
C CYS A 82 -1.85 -15.07 -4.35
N ILE A 83 -1.22 -15.49 -3.25
CA ILE A 83 -0.58 -16.82 -3.14
C ILE A 83 -1.61 -17.93 -3.34
N THR A 84 -2.78 -17.82 -2.70
CA THR A 84 -3.85 -18.83 -2.76
C THR A 84 -4.36 -19.05 -4.18
N VAL A 85 -4.48 -17.99 -4.97
CA VAL A 85 -4.95 -18.09 -6.38
C VAL A 85 -3.81 -18.24 -7.38
N GLY A 86 -2.56 -18.39 -6.94
CA GLY A 86 -1.38 -18.55 -7.79
C GLY A 86 -1.13 -17.33 -8.70
N GLY A 87 -1.28 -16.11 -8.17
CA GLY A 87 -1.02 -14.87 -8.89
C GLY A 87 -2.14 -14.37 -9.82
N ARG A 88 -3.28 -15.08 -9.88
CA ARG A 88 -4.48 -14.62 -10.61
C ARG A 88 -5.20 -13.49 -9.86
N ASN A 89 -6.22 -12.86 -10.48
CA ASN A 89 -7.03 -11.85 -9.79
C ASN A 89 -7.67 -12.43 -8.52
N PHE A 90 -7.56 -11.69 -7.41
CA PHE A 90 -8.06 -12.06 -6.09
C PHE A 90 -8.90 -10.93 -5.46
N GLU A 91 -9.36 -9.95 -6.23
CA GLU A 91 -10.19 -8.85 -5.71
C GLU A 91 -11.50 -9.38 -5.11
N GLN A 92 -11.99 -10.53 -5.57
CA GLN A 92 -13.15 -11.22 -4.97
C GLN A 92 -12.87 -11.82 -3.57
N LEU A 93 -11.61 -11.85 -3.13
CA LEU A 93 -11.16 -12.41 -1.86
C LEU A 93 -10.68 -11.33 -0.86
N LEU A 94 -10.73 -10.06 -1.25
CA LEU A 94 -10.37 -8.88 -0.46
C LEU A 94 -11.62 -8.17 0.07
#